data_AF-A0A1N6TSR1-F1
#
_entry.id   AF-A0A1N6TSR1-F1
#
_cell.length_a   1.000
_cell.length_b   1.000
_cell.length_c   1.000
_cell.angle_alpha   90.00
_cell.angle_beta   90.00
_cell.angle_gamma   90.00
#
_symmetry.space_group_name_H-M   'P 1'
#
loop_
_entity.id
_entity.type
_entity.pdbx_description
1 polymer ?
#
loop_
_entity_poly.entity_id
_entity_poly.type
_entity_poly.pdbx_seq_one_letter_code
_entity_poly.pdbx_strand_id
1 'polypeptide(L)'
;MRGYPNRENGWWIGGGTWSFSWSVAHSLRWYLEGSKSGLKATKKSSADQLWPGDVIIYDFDGDGRMDHAAIVVSSQGGVPLVNAHTANSRNRHWSYSTSPAHTSGIRYYFFHIHEDTSL
;
A
#
# COMPACT_ATOMS: atom_id res chain seq x y z
N MET A 1 -9.25 -9.66 11.27
CA MET A 1 -9.10 -8.23 11.64
C MET A 1 -8.79 -8.15 13.13
N ARG A 2 -7.86 -7.29 13.58
CA ARG A 2 -7.37 -7.24 14.99
C ARG A 2 -7.08 -5.80 15.40
N GLY A 3 -7.10 -5.50 16.71
CA GLY A 3 -6.76 -4.19 17.28
C GLY A 3 -7.96 -3.36 17.77
N TYR A 4 -9.18 -3.78 17.47
CA TYR A 4 -10.41 -3.15 17.97
C TYR A 4 -10.42 -3.08 19.51
N PRO A 5 -10.87 -1.97 20.13
CA PRO A 5 -11.39 -0.75 19.51
C PRO A 5 -10.34 0.37 19.32
N ASN A 6 -9.07 0.12 19.61
CA ASN A 6 -8.04 1.16 19.52
C ASN A 6 -7.71 1.48 18.05
N ARG A 7 -7.94 2.74 17.64
CA ARG A 7 -7.72 3.17 16.25
C ARG A 7 -6.24 3.22 15.86
N GLU A 8 -5.33 3.37 16.81
CA GLU A 8 -3.88 3.39 16.56
C GLU A 8 -3.32 1.99 16.28
N ASN A 9 -4.08 0.93 16.55
CA ASN A 9 -3.57 -0.43 16.56
C ASN A 9 -4.32 -1.38 15.62
N GLY A 10 -3.55 -2.22 14.95
CA GLY A 10 -4.04 -3.34 14.15
C GLY A 10 -4.63 -2.94 12.80
N TRP A 11 -5.49 -3.79 12.23
CA TRP A 11 -6.18 -3.62 10.95
C TRP A 11 -7.60 -4.14 11.08
N TRP A 12 -8.55 -3.20 11.09
CA TRP A 12 -9.96 -3.47 11.33
C TRP A 12 -10.86 -2.29 10.96
N ILE A 13 -12.11 -2.63 10.64
CA ILE A 13 -13.28 -1.76 10.52
C ILE A 13 -14.42 -2.44 11.29
N GLY A 14 -15.20 -1.68 12.07
CA GLY A 14 -16.30 -2.24 12.86
C GLY A 14 -16.88 -1.26 13.86
N GLY A 15 -18.13 -1.48 14.29
CA GLY A 15 -18.78 -0.65 15.31
C GLY A 15 -18.92 0.83 14.92
N GLY A 16 -19.02 1.15 13.63
CA GLY A 16 -19.06 2.53 13.14
C GLY A 16 -17.72 3.27 13.15
N THR A 17 -16.60 2.57 13.40
CA THR A 17 -15.25 3.15 13.45
C THR A 17 -14.22 2.22 12.77
N TRP A 18 -12.96 2.66 12.69
CA TRP A 18 -11.87 1.97 11.99
C TRP A 18 -10.49 2.35 12.52
N SER A 19 -9.53 1.45 12.31
CA SER A 19 -8.09 1.69 12.53
C SER A 19 -7.48 2.70 11.56
N PHE A 20 -6.43 3.42 11.98
CA PHE A 20 -5.70 4.33 11.11
C PHE A 20 -5.02 3.60 9.95
N SER A 21 -4.47 2.40 10.19
CA SER A 21 -3.90 1.56 9.13
C SER A 21 -4.90 1.24 8.02
N TRP A 22 -6.20 1.12 8.34
CA TRP A 22 -7.27 0.90 7.36
C TRP A 22 -7.58 2.14 6.50
N SER A 23 -7.25 3.35 6.97
CA SER A 23 -7.77 4.59 6.39
C SER A 23 -6.73 5.56 5.84
N VAL A 24 -5.46 5.47 6.24
CA VAL A 24 -4.41 6.39 5.78
C VAL A 24 -3.12 5.67 5.37
N ALA A 25 -2.50 6.13 4.28
CA ALA A 25 -1.31 5.50 3.69
C ALA A 25 -0.12 5.44 4.65
N HIS A 26 0.08 6.49 5.45
CA HIS A 26 1.14 6.55 6.46
C HIS A 26 1.05 5.41 7.48
N SER A 27 -0.12 5.26 8.11
CA SER A 27 -0.34 4.18 9.09
C SER A 27 -0.37 2.81 8.42
N LEU A 28 -0.87 2.72 7.18
CA LEU A 28 -0.85 1.48 6.41
C LEU A 28 0.58 0.98 6.19
N ARG A 29 1.51 1.85 5.77
CA ARG A 29 2.93 1.46 5.61
C ARG A 29 3.44 0.81 6.89
N TRP A 30 3.32 1.52 8.02
CA TRP A 30 3.88 1.04 9.30
C TRP A 30 3.24 -0.28 9.72
N TYR A 31 1.93 -0.44 9.48
CA TYR A 31 1.25 -1.70 9.71
C TYR A 31 1.83 -2.84 8.85
N LEU A 32 1.98 -2.64 7.53
CA LEU A 32 2.51 -3.66 6.63
C LEU A 32 3.95 -4.06 6.96
N GLU A 33 4.78 -3.11 7.38
CA GLU A 33 6.18 -3.38 7.74
C GLU A 33 6.34 -4.05 9.12
N GLY A 34 5.44 -3.76 10.05
CA GLY A 34 5.54 -4.24 11.44
C GLY A 34 4.65 -5.44 11.78
N SER A 35 3.66 -5.78 10.96
CA SER A 35 2.68 -6.82 11.30
C SER A 35 3.30 -8.22 11.30
N LYS A 36 3.16 -8.92 12.43
CA LYS A 36 3.67 -10.29 12.63
C LYS A 36 2.57 -11.37 12.58
N SER A 37 1.31 -10.98 12.41
CA SER A 37 0.18 -11.92 12.39
C SER A 37 -1.01 -11.36 11.61
N GLY A 38 -1.95 -12.20 11.17
CA GLY A 38 -3.00 -11.76 10.25
C GLY A 38 -2.42 -11.30 8.90
N LEU A 39 -2.87 -10.15 8.39
CA LEU A 39 -2.29 -9.55 7.18
C LEU A 39 -0.81 -9.20 7.44
N LYS A 40 0.08 -9.89 6.72
CA LYS A 40 1.54 -9.73 6.76
C LYS A 40 2.04 -9.34 5.39
N ALA A 41 3.19 -8.67 5.36
CA ALA A 41 3.86 -8.32 4.13
C ALA A 41 5.38 -8.44 4.27
N THR A 42 6.06 -8.62 3.13
CA THR A 42 7.51 -8.48 3.03
C THR A 42 7.84 -7.27 2.18
N LYS A 43 8.69 -6.40 2.70
CA LYS A 43 9.22 -5.27 1.91
C LYS A 43 10.11 -5.80 0.77
N LYS A 44 9.86 -5.31 -0.44
CA LYS A 44 10.67 -5.58 -1.64
C LYS A 44 11.55 -4.39 -1.97
N SER A 45 12.64 -4.65 -2.70
CA SER A 45 13.60 -3.60 -3.06
C SER A 45 13.18 -2.82 -4.31
N SER A 46 12.36 -3.41 -5.17
CA SER A 46 12.00 -2.83 -6.46
C SER A 46 10.60 -3.28 -6.92
N ALA A 47 10.01 -2.51 -7.84
CA ALA A 47 8.66 -2.75 -8.33
C ALA A 47 8.53 -4.03 -9.17
N ASP A 48 9.58 -4.43 -9.89
CA ASP A 48 9.60 -5.67 -10.70
C ASP A 48 9.46 -6.96 -9.87
N GLN A 49 9.65 -6.87 -8.55
CA GLN A 49 9.41 -7.97 -7.63
C GLN A 49 7.96 -8.07 -7.16
N LEU A 50 7.08 -7.18 -7.63
CA LEU A 50 5.69 -7.11 -7.20
C LEU A 50 4.74 -7.84 -8.15
N TRP A 51 3.75 -8.47 -7.53
CA TRP A 51 2.78 -9.35 -8.16
C TRP A 51 1.38 -8.77 -7.95
N PRO A 52 0.38 -9.17 -8.76
CA PRO A 52 -1.00 -8.76 -8.51
C PRO A 52 -1.44 -9.06 -7.07
N GLY A 53 -2.00 -8.07 -6.38
CA GLY A 53 -2.32 -8.11 -4.96
C GLY A 53 -1.33 -7.36 -4.06
N ASP A 54 -0.12 -7.09 -4.56
CA ASP A 54 0.90 -6.35 -3.81
C ASP A 54 0.58 -4.86 -3.71
N VAL A 55 1.17 -4.20 -2.71
CA VAL A 55 0.89 -2.80 -2.40
C VAL A 55 2.13 -1.94 -2.61
N ILE A 56 1.94 -0.76 -3.20
CA ILE A 56 2.94 0.29 -3.29
C ILE A 56 2.46 1.47 -2.44
N ILE A 57 3.32 1.92 -1.53
CA ILE A 57 3.13 3.16 -0.79
C ILE A 57 4.02 4.25 -1.40
N TYR A 58 3.47 5.44 -1.58
CA TYR A 58 4.14 6.61 -2.13
C TYR A 58 4.30 7.68 -1.04
N ASP A 59 5.49 8.21 -0.93
CA ASP A 59 5.82 9.46 -0.25
C ASP A 59 6.20 10.43 -1.37
N PHE A 60 5.27 11.28 -1.79
CA PHE A 60 5.36 12.08 -3.01
C PHE A 60 6.45 13.13 -2.92
N ASP A 61 6.62 13.74 -1.75
CA ASP A 61 7.57 14.83 -1.53
C ASP A 61 8.91 14.33 -0.96
N GLY A 62 8.97 13.09 -0.49
CA GLY A 62 10.16 12.51 0.12
C GLY A 62 10.40 13.02 1.54
N ASP A 63 9.37 13.53 2.21
CA ASP A 63 9.46 14.12 3.55
C ASP A 63 9.30 13.08 4.68
N GLY A 64 9.05 11.82 4.33
CA GLY A 64 8.81 10.73 5.26
C GLY A 64 7.33 10.57 5.65
N ARG A 65 6.43 11.38 5.10
CA ARG A 65 4.99 11.28 5.31
C ARG A 65 4.34 10.65 4.08
N MET A 66 4.20 9.32 4.10
CA MET A 66 3.51 8.59 3.03
C MET A 66 2.10 9.12 2.74
N ASP A 67 1.90 9.56 1.51
CA ASP A 67 0.73 10.28 1.02
C ASP A 67 -0.30 9.37 0.37
N HIS A 68 0.16 8.30 -0.28
CA HIS A 68 -0.69 7.51 -1.15
C HIS A 68 -0.38 6.02 -1.13
N ALA A 69 -1.37 5.21 -1.47
CA ALA A 69 -1.25 3.77 -1.60
C ALA A 69 -1.97 3.31 -2.86
N ALA A 70 -1.38 2.35 -3.57
CA ALA A 70 -1.98 1.70 -4.73
C ALA A 70 -1.77 0.19 -4.66
N ILE A 71 -2.67 -0.57 -5.27
CA ILE A 71 -2.56 -2.02 -5.40
C ILE A 71 -2.12 -2.38 -6.81
N VAL A 72 -1.15 -3.28 -6.92
CA VAL A 72 -0.74 -3.88 -8.19
C VAL A 72 -1.85 -4.82 -8.65
N VAL A 73 -2.30 -4.64 -9.89
CA VAL A 73 -3.44 -5.41 -10.45
C VAL A 73 -3.05 -6.24 -11.66
N SER A 74 -1.97 -5.87 -12.35
CA SER A 74 -1.47 -6.61 -13.51
C SER A 74 -0.01 -6.22 -13.79
N SER A 75 0.59 -6.88 -14.78
CA SER A 75 1.90 -6.53 -15.31
C SER A 75 1.84 -6.54 -16.83
N GLN A 76 2.53 -5.60 -17.47
CA GLN A 76 2.69 -5.54 -18.92
C GLN A 76 4.19 -5.54 -19.24
N GLY A 77 4.69 -6.61 -19.87
CA GLY A 77 6.11 -6.73 -20.20
C GLY A 77 7.04 -6.68 -18.98
N GLY A 78 6.60 -7.18 -17.83
CA GLY A 78 7.35 -7.12 -16.58
C GLY A 78 7.18 -5.81 -15.80
N VAL A 79 6.42 -4.85 -16.32
CA VAL A 79 6.15 -3.57 -15.65
C VAL A 79 4.83 -3.65 -14.88
N PRO A 80 4.82 -3.48 -13.55
CA PRO A 80 3.59 -3.49 -12.76
C PRO A 80 2.65 -2.34 -13.12
N LEU A 81 1.36 -2.64 -13.14
CA LEU A 81 0.27 -1.69 -13.30
C LEU A 81 -0.59 -1.67 -12.05
N VAL A 82 -1.02 -0.48 -11.64
CA VAL A 82 -1.70 -0.25 -10.37
C VAL A 82 -3.08 0.36 -10.53
N ASN A 83 -3.93 0.11 -9.53
CA ASN A 83 -5.17 0.83 -9.32
C ASN A 83 -5.12 1.60 -7.99
N ALA A 84 -5.79 2.76 -7.97
CA ALA A 84 -5.93 3.59 -6.77
C ALA A 84 -7.22 4.43 -6.83
N HIS A 85 -7.66 4.92 -5.65
CA HIS A 85 -9.02 5.46 -5.48
C HIS A 85 -9.12 6.99 -5.33
N THR A 86 -8.07 7.72 -4.93
CA THR A 86 -8.17 9.19 -4.71
C THR A 86 -8.60 9.94 -5.96
N ALA A 87 -7.92 9.66 -7.08
CA ALA A 87 -8.39 9.95 -8.42
C ALA A 87 -8.43 8.62 -9.16
N ASN A 88 -9.49 8.39 -9.94
CA ASN A 88 -9.69 7.12 -10.63
C ASN A 88 -8.43 6.76 -11.44
N SER A 89 -7.71 5.76 -10.97
CA SER A 89 -6.49 5.27 -11.57
C SER A 89 -6.71 3.80 -11.87
N ARG A 90 -6.73 3.46 -13.16
CA ARG A 90 -6.92 2.10 -13.65
C ARG A 90 -5.76 1.70 -14.54
N ASN A 91 -5.13 0.56 -14.25
CA ASN A 91 -3.98 0.03 -15.01
C ASN A 91 -2.91 1.10 -15.25
N ARG A 92 -2.66 1.94 -14.25
CA ARG A 92 -1.70 3.04 -14.33
C ARG A 92 -0.29 2.48 -14.14
N HIS A 93 0.70 3.07 -14.80
CA HIS A 93 2.10 2.75 -14.53
C HIS A 93 2.43 2.96 -13.05
N TRP A 94 3.08 1.97 -12.42
CA TRP A 94 3.36 1.96 -10.98
C TRP A 94 4.15 3.17 -10.48
N SER A 95 5.02 3.78 -11.31
CA SER A 95 5.82 4.94 -10.89
C SER A 95 4.97 6.16 -10.56
N TYR A 96 3.71 6.20 -10.98
CA TYR A 96 2.80 7.30 -10.72
C TYR A 96 3.27 8.66 -11.28
N SER A 97 4.27 8.66 -12.19
CA SER A 97 4.98 9.86 -12.68
C SER A 97 4.11 10.89 -13.40
N THR A 98 2.97 10.47 -13.95
CA THR A 98 2.01 11.37 -14.60
C THR A 98 0.99 11.96 -13.62
N SER A 99 1.23 11.86 -12.31
CA SER A 99 0.28 12.33 -11.29
C SER A 99 0.52 13.81 -11.01
N PRO A 100 -0.53 14.63 -10.82
CA PRO A 100 -0.35 16.00 -10.38
C PRO A 100 0.31 16.12 -9.01
N ALA A 101 0.26 15.06 -8.19
CA ALA A 101 0.94 15.00 -6.90
C ALA A 101 2.40 14.50 -6.99
N HIS A 102 2.85 14.03 -8.15
CA HIS A 102 4.21 13.51 -8.29
C HIS A 102 5.25 14.64 -8.22
N THR A 103 6.31 14.43 -7.46
CA THR A 103 7.48 15.32 -7.43
C THR A 103 8.77 14.57 -7.73
N SER A 104 9.87 15.30 -7.95
CA SER A 104 11.19 14.70 -8.08
C SER A 104 11.71 14.05 -6.80
N GLY A 105 11.11 14.37 -5.64
CA GLY A 105 11.49 13.81 -4.33
C GLY A 105 10.85 12.47 -4.00
N ILE A 106 9.98 11.95 -4.87
CA ILE A 106 9.14 10.78 -4.61
C ILE A 106 9.94 9.56 -4.12
N ARG A 107 9.42 8.90 -3.10
CA ARG A 107 9.92 7.64 -2.55
C ARG A 107 8.84 6.57 -2.60
N TYR A 108 9.29 5.33 -2.78
CA TYR A 108 8.43 4.17 -2.90
C TYR A 108 8.73 3.14 -1.81
N TYR A 109 7.67 2.52 -1.30
CA TYR A 109 7.77 1.36 -0.43
C TYR A 109 6.95 0.23 -1.03
N PHE A 110 7.66 -0.81 -1.46
CA PHE A 110 7.08 -1.95 -2.14
C PHE A 110 6.81 -3.06 -1.14
N PHE A 111 5.57 -3.56 -1.08
CA PHE A 111 5.16 -4.59 -0.14
C PHE A 111 4.55 -5.76 -0.90
N HIS A 112 5.20 -6.92 -0.79
CA HIS A 112 4.59 -8.18 -1.18
C HIS A 112 3.65 -8.67 -0.08
N ILE A 113 2.37 -8.82 -0.40
CA ILE A 113 1.37 -9.27 0.57
C ILE A 113 1.43 -10.79 0.65
N HIS A 114 1.53 -11.33 1.87
CA HIS A 114 1.54 -12.77 2.05
C HIS A 114 0.14 -13.33 1.81
N GLU A 115 0.06 -14.33 0.95
CA GLU A 115 -1.14 -15.15 0.83
C GLU A 115 -1.28 -16.02 2.08
N ASP A 116 -2.48 -16.05 2.65
CA ASP A 116 -2.87 -17.11 3.58
C ASP A 116 -3.73 -18.09 2.79
N THR A 117 -3.10 -19.14 2.27
CA THR A 117 -3.75 -20.17 1.45
C THR A 117 -4.42 -21.25 2.30
N SER A 118 -4.39 -21.12 3.63
CA SER A 118 -5.14 -21.98 4.55
C SER A 118 -6.62 -21.61 4.51
N LEU A 119 -7.37 -22.25 3.63
CA LEU A 119 -8.84 -22.29 3.67
C LEU A 119 -9.32 -23.61 4.28
#